data_AF-A0A0C2F3T6-F1
#
_entry.id   AF-A0A0C2F3T6-F1
#
_cell.length_a   1.000
_cell.length_b   1.000
_cell.length_c   1.000
_cell.angle_alpha   90.00
_cell.angle_beta   90.00
_cell.angle_gamma   90.00
#
_symmetry.space_group_name_H-M   'P 1'
#
loop_
_entity.id
_entity.type
_entity.pdbx_description
1 polymer ?
#
loop_
_entity_poly.entity_id
_entity_poly.type
_entity_poly.pdbx_seq_one_letter_code
_entity_poly.pdbx_strand_id
1 'polypeptide(L)'
;AGLPYFEEDITLGEAADRIKISKIIEEEIPKYPPGSKIAYHPITFGWLIDQVFCRIDKKQRSIGEFFRDEVQQKHNTDVYIGSCAEQECRIAKLSLPRRSNAFRGHVNDRMIFSLGNLLHTKKLSTSDIRAPQPLIE
;
A
#
# COMPACT_ATOMS: atom_id res chain seq x y z
N ALA A 1 -16.69 1.13 -2.89
CA ALA A 1 -16.40 -0.31 -3.10
C ALA A 1 -16.79 -1.14 -1.88
N GLY A 2 -16.39 -0.76 -0.67
CA GLY A 2 -16.61 -1.63 0.50
C GLY A 2 -15.52 -2.70 0.66
N LEU A 3 -14.33 -2.43 0.10
CA LEU A 3 -13.22 -3.37 -0.01
C LEU A 3 -11.94 -2.77 0.60
N PRO A 4 -11.93 -2.37 1.88
CA PRO A 4 -10.76 -1.74 2.50
C PRO A 4 -9.57 -2.70 2.66
N TYR A 5 -9.82 -4.01 2.62
CA TYR A 5 -8.86 -5.10 2.64
C TYR A 5 -9.46 -6.33 1.93
N PHE A 6 -8.62 -7.30 1.59
CA PHE A 6 -9.02 -8.59 1.02
C PHE A 6 -8.79 -9.70 2.06
N GLU A 7 -9.56 -10.79 1.99
CA GLU A 7 -9.33 -11.96 2.88
C GLU A 7 -8.21 -12.87 2.36
N GLU A 8 -7.96 -12.88 1.05
CA GLU A 8 -6.88 -13.66 0.45
C GLU A 8 -5.52 -13.09 0.87
N ASP A 9 -4.62 -13.97 1.31
CA ASP A 9 -3.23 -13.62 1.56
C ASP A 9 -2.53 -13.40 0.22
N ILE A 10 -2.07 -12.16 -0.01
CA ILE A 10 -1.42 -11.77 -1.26
C ILE A 10 0.08 -11.67 -1.04
N THR A 11 0.85 -12.44 -1.81
CA THR A 11 2.31 -12.32 -1.84
C THR A 11 2.74 -11.06 -2.59
N LEU A 12 3.98 -10.60 -2.34
CA LEU A 12 4.50 -9.42 -3.03
C LEU A 12 4.58 -9.59 -4.57
N GLY A 13 4.83 -10.82 -5.04
CA GLY A 13 4.83 -11.12 -6.47
C GLY A 13 3.42 -11.00 -7.07
N GLU A 14 2.42 -11.53 -6.39
CA GLU A 14 1.01 -11.44 -6.83
C GLU A 14 0.48 -10.01 -6.75
N ALA A 15 0.93 -9.22 -5.77
CA ALA A 15 0.61 -7.80 -5.66
C ALA A 15 0.98 -6.97 -6.91
N ALA A 16 2.01 -7.42 -7.66
CA ALA A 16 2.43 -6.81 -8.92
C ALA A 16 1.72 -7.40 -10.15
N ASP A 17 1.04 -8.55 -10.02
CA ASP A 17 0.28 -9.18 -11.10
C ASP A 17 -1.12 -8.56 -11.20
N ARG A 18 -1.28 -7.71 -12.20
CA ARG A 18 -2.54 -7.01 -12.47
C ARG A 18 -3.72 -7.94 -12.74
N ILE A 19 -3.49 -9.11 -13.38
CA ILE A 19 -4.56 -10.06 -13.71
C ILE A 19 -5.00 -10.78 -12.45
N LYS A 20 -4.05 -11.23 -11.63
CA LYS A 20 -4.34 -11.89 -10.34
C LYS A 20 -5.12 -10.95 -9.42
N ILE A 21 -4.67 -9.70 -9.28
CA ILE A 21 -5.36 -8.69 -8.46
C ILE A 21 -6.76 -8.36 -9.01
N SER A 22 -6.95 -8.32 -10.33
CA SER A 22 -8.28 -8.13 -10.92
C SER A 22 -9.25 -9.24 -10.49
N LYS A 23 -8.81 -10.50 -10.53
CA LYS A 23 -9.64 -11.64 -10.13
C LYS A 23 -9.99 -11.59 -8.64
N ILE A 24 -9.02 -11.27 -7.79
CA ILE A 24 -9.25 -11.11 -6.35
C ILE A 24 -10.33 -10.04 -6.10
N ILE A 25 -10.23 -8.90 -6.78
CA ILE A 25 -11.23 -7.82 -6.67
C ILE A 25 -12.62 -8.28 -7.12
N GLU A 26 -12.70 -9.05 -8.21
CA GLU A 26 -13.95 -9.55 -8.78
C GLU A 26 -14.64 -10.59 -7.88
N GLU A 27 -13.86 -11.41 -7.17
CA GLU A 27 -14.34 -12.46 -6.28
C GLU A 27 -14.64 -11.96 -4.86
N GLU A 28 -14.06 -10.83 -4.46
CA GLU A 28 -14.18 -10.30 -3.11
C GLU A 28 -15.59 -9.74 -2.79
N ILE A 29 -16.15 -10.18 -1.68
CA ILE A 29 -17.44 -9.69 -1.18
C ILE A 29 -17.22 -8.38 -0.39
N PRO A 30 -17.95 -7.29 -0.71
CA PRO A 30 -17.88 -6.06 0.07
C PRO A 30 -18.13 -6.29 1.56
N LYS A 31 -17.21 -5.81 2.41
CA LYS A 31 -17.29 -5.91 3.89
C LYS A 31 -18.47 -5.15 4.48
N TYR A 32 -19.00 -4.20 3.71
CA TYR A 32 -20.21 -3.45 4.02
C TYR A 32 -20.86 -3.01 2.72
N PRO A 33 -22.19 -2.75 2.72
CA PRO A 33 -22.89 -2.32 1.52
C PRO A 33 -22.24 -1.09 0.89
N PRO A 34 -21.96 -1.09 -0.42
CA PRO A 34 -21.37 0.06 -1.10
C PRO A 34 -22.18 1.34 -0.83
N GLY A 35 -21.49 2.43 -0.46
CA GLY A 35 -22.12 3.72 -0.14
C GLY A 35 -22.65 3.86 1.30
N SER A 36 -22.78 2.76 2.06
CA SER A 36 -23.28 2.83 3.44
C SER A 36 -22.26 3.38 4.45
N LYS A 37 -20.96 3.23 4.16
CA LYS A 37 -19.86 3.65 5.03
C LYS A 37 -18.64 4.07 4.21
N ILE A 38 -17.85 4.97 4.80
CA ILE A 38 -16.52 5.34 4.30
C ILE A 38 -15.49 4.65 5.19
N ALA A 39 -14.57 3.89 4.59
CA ALA A 39 -13.40 3.39 5.26
C ALA A 39 -12.16 3.68 4.41
N TYR A 40 -11.04 3.87 5.08
CA TYR A 40 -9.75 4.09 4.42
C TYR A 40 -9.28 2.79 3.75
N HIS A 41 -8.82 2.89 2.50
CA HIS A 41 -8.34 1.77 1.68
C HIS A 41 -6.82 1.97 1.49
N PRO A 42 -5.99 1.59 2.47
CA PRO A 42 -4.56 1.93 2.47
C PRO A 42 -3.79 1.34 1.29
N ILE A 43 -4.22 0.18 0.80
CA ILE A 43 -3.57 -0.55 -0.30
C ILE A 43 -4.56 -0.74 -1.45
N THR A 44 -5.74 -1.29 -1.15
CA THR A 44 -6.73 -1.68 -2.17
C THR A 44 -7.22 -0.52 -3.04
N PHE A 45 -7.12 0.74 -2.58
CA PHE A 45 -7.48 1.91 -3.37
C PHE A 45 -6.71 1.98 -4.70
N GLY A 46 -5.39 1.81 -4.64
CA GLY A 46 -4.52 1.89 -5.81
C GLY A 46 -4.87 0.83 -6.86
N TRP A 47 -5.11 -0.41 -6.40
CA TRP A 47 -5.52 -1.49 -7.29
C TRP A 47 -6.92 -1.27 -7.88
N LEU A 48 -7.90 -0.88 -7.06
CA LEU A 48 -9.26 -0.65 -7.53
C LEU A 48 -9.31 0.43 -8.63
N ILE A 49 -8.61 1.55 -8.43
CA ILE A 49 -8.61 2.63 -9.42
C ILE A 49 -7.84 2.23 -10.68
N ASP A 50 -6.74 1.48 -10.56
CA ASP A 50 -5.97 0.99 -11.71
C ASP A 50 -6.81 0.04 -12.59
N GLN A 51 -7.59 -0.85 -11.98
CA GLN A 51 -8.48 -1.77 -12.71
C GLN A 51 -9.57 -1.04 -13.50
N VAL A 52 -10.13 0.03 -12.94
CA VAL A 52 -11.08 0.89 -13.65
C VAL A 52 -10.37 1.64 -14.78
N PHE A 53 -9.21 2.22 -14.48
CA PHE A 53 -8.44 3.03 -15.41
C PHE A 53 -8.01 2.23 -16.67
N CYS A 54 -7.47 1.03 -16.48
CA CYS A 54 -7.03 0.17 -17.58
C CYS A 54 -8.17 -0.17 -18.55
N ARG A 55 -9.42 -0.30 -18.05
CA ARG A 55 -10.59 -0.64 -18.87
C ARG A 55 -11.13 0.55 -19.67
N ILE A 56 -10.88 1.79 -19.22
CA ILE A 56 -11.33 3.00 -19.90
C ILE A 56 -10.27 3.62 -20.83
N ASP A 57 -8.99 3.40 -20.55
CA ASP A 57 -7.90 3.90 -21.41
C ASP A 57 -7.90 3.14 -22.75
N LYS A 58 -7.89 3.89 -23.85
CA LYS A 58 -7.92 3.30 -25.20
C LYS A 58 -6.72 2.40 -25.49
N LYS A 59 -5.58 2.65 -24.84
CA LYS A 59 -4.36 1.85 -24.96
C LYS A 59 -4.25 0.78 -23.89
N GLN A 60 -5.25 0.65 -23.01
CA GLN A 60 -5.29 -0.28 -21.88
C GLN A 60 -4.05 -0.21 -20.98
N ARG A 61 -3.52 1.02 -20.82
CA ARG A 61 -2.38 1.29 -19.94
C ARG A 61 -2.81 1.26 -18.47
N SER A 62 -1.89 0.86 -17.60
CA SER A 62 -1.97 1.13 -16.17
C SER A 62 -1.90 2.63 -15.88
N ILE A 63 -2.36 3.00 -14.68
CA ILE A 63 -2.28 4.38 -14.21
C ILE A 63 -0.83 4.88 -14.14
N GLY A 64 0.12 4.00 -13.81
CA GLY A 64 1.55 4.33 -13.77
C GLY A 64 2.12 4.61 -15.16
N GLU A 65 1.78 3.79 -16.15
CA GLU A 65 2.18 4.00 -17.55
C GLU A 65 1.56 5.29 -18.11
N PHE A 66 0.27 5.52 -17.87
CA PHE A 66 -0.38 6.76 -18.27
C PHE A 66 0.26 7.98 -17.62
N PHE A 67 0.49 7.93 -16.30
CA PHE A 67 1.11 9.03 -15.58
C PHE A 67 2.50 9.36 -16.13
N ARG A 68 3.31 8.34 -16.39
CA ARG A 68 4.64 8.52 -16.98
C ARG A 68 4.56 9.24 -18.33
N ASP A 69 3.73 8.75 -19.24
CA ASP A 69 3.70 9.24 -20.63
C ASP A 69 2.99 10.60 -20.76
N GLU A 70 1.90 10.81 -20.02
CA GLU A 70 1.02 11.96 -20.20
C GLU A 70 1.26 13.09 -19.20
N VAL A 71 1.88 12.80 -18.06
CA VAL A 71 2.12 13.79 -17.00
C VAL A 71 3.62 13.98 -16.77
N GLN A 72 4.32 12.92 -16.37
CA GLN A 72 5.71 13.00 -15.95
C GLN A 72 6.62 13.50 -17.07
N GLN A 73 6.55 12.89 -18.25
CA GLN A 73 7.37 13.26 -19.41
C GLN A 73 6.98 14.62 -19.98
N LYS A 74 5.69 14.96 -20.00
CA LYS A 74 5.21 16.24 -20.56
C LYS A 74 5.53 17.44 -19.68
N HIS A 75 5.53 17.25 -18.37
CA HIS A 75 5.76 18.31 -17.39
C HIS A 75 7.13 18.23 -16.71
N ASN A 76 7.98 17.27 -17.12
CA ASN A 76 9.31 17.04 -16.60
C ASN A 76 9.35 16.97 -15.05
N THR A 77 8.42 16.21 -14.47
CA THR A 77 8.32 16.08 -13.01
C THR A 77 9.15 14.92 -12.48
N ASP A 78 9.81 15.11 -11.34
CA ASP A 78 10.58 14.07 -10.65
C ASP A 78 9.69 13.21 -9.71
N VAL A 79 8.64 12.61 -10.27
CA VAL A 79 7.67 11.77 -9.53
C VAL A 79 7.47 10.47 -10.31
N TYR A 80 7.45 9.33 -9.61
CA TYR A 80 7.36 8.01 -10.20
C TYR A 80 6.25 7.17 -9.53
N ILE A 81 5.50 6.44 -10.35
CA ILE A 81 4.55 5.42 -9.94
C ILE A 81 5.03 4.10 -10.56
N GLY A 82 5.55 3.20 -9.70
CA GLY A 82 6.40 2.10 -10.14
C GLY A 82 7.85 2.56 -10.34
N SER A 83 8.82 1.65 -10.17
CA SER A 83 10.24 1.96 -10.32
C SER A 83 10.79 1.35 -11.59
N CYS A 84 11.61 2.12 -12.30
CA CYS A 84 12.54 1.60 -13.30
C CYS A 84 13.88 1.33 -12.61
N ALA A 85 14.62 0.31 -13.02
CA ALA A 85 15.88 -0.11 -12.37
C ALA A 85 16.88 1.04 -12.24
N GLU A 86 16.86 1.99 -13.18
CA GLU A 86 17.74 3.16 -13.21
C GLU A 86 17.46 4.14 -12.06
N GLN A 87 16.25 4.16 -11.51
CA GLN A 87 15.85 5.07 -10.44
C GLN A 87 16.15 4.52 -9.05
N GLU A 88 16.42 3.22 -8.93
CA GLU A 88 16.66 2.57 -7.64
C GLU A 88 17.83 3.19 -6.87
N CYS A 89 18.86 3.67 -7.57
CA CYS A 89 20.01 4.32 -6.96
C CYS A 89 19.68 5.66 -6.28
N ARG A 90 18.53 6.28 -6.61
CA ARG A 90 18.06 7.53 -6.02
C ARG A 90 17.12 7.31 -4.84
N ILE A 91 16.68 6.08 -4.59
CA ILE A 91 15.76 5.77 -3.49
C ILE A 91 16.53 5.83 -2.17
N ALA A 92 16.20 6.83 -1.34
CA ALA A 92 16.74 6.92 0.00
C ALA A 92 16.29 5.71 0.84
N LYS A 93 17.22 5.10 1.57
CA LYS A 93 16.90 4.00 2.48
C LYS A 93 16.09 4.54 3.67
N LEU A 94 14.91 4.00 3.87
CA LEU A 94 14.14 4.25 5.09
C LEU A 94 14.90 3.66 6.28
N SER A 95 15.26 4.52 7.23
CA SER A 95 15.86 4.10 8.50
C SER A 95 14.88 4.34 9.63
N LEU A 96 14.83 3.41 10.58
CA LEU A 96 14.09 3.65 11.81
C LEU A 96 14.71 4.85 12.53
N PRO A 97 13.90 5.75 13.09
CA PRO A 97 14.43 6.88 13.84
C PRO A 97 15.30 6.36 14.98
N ARG A 98 16.47 6.99 15.19
CA ARG A 98 17.27 6.74 16.39
C ARG A 98 16.38 6.91 17.63
N ARG A 99 16.58 6.08 18.65
CA ARG A 99 15.79 6.12 19.91
C ARG A 99 15.68 7.52 20.49
N SER A 100 16.75 8.33 20.40
CA SER A 100 16.75 9.73 20.83
C SER A 100 15.77 10.62 20.03
N ASN A 101 15.65 10.41 18.72
CA ASN A 101 14.74 11.16 17.86
C ASN A 101 13.29 10.69 18.07
N ALA A 102 13.07 9.39 18.26
CA ALA A 102 11.76 8.85 18.61
C ALA A 102 11.27 9.40 19.97
N PHE A 103 12.16 9.44 20.97
CA PHE A 103 11.85 10.01 22.28
C PHE A 103 11.54 11.51 22.20
N ARG A 104 12.33 12.29 21.43
CA ARG A 104 12.03 13.72 21.20
C ARG A 104 10.68 13.93 20.50
N GLY A 105 10.32 13.07 19.55
CA GLY A 105 9.00 13.08 18.92
C GLY A 105 7.88 12.81 19.91
N HIS A 106 8.04 11.80 20.78
CA HIS A 106 7.06 11.49 21.83
C HIS A 106 6.88 12.60 22.86
N VAL A 107 7.96 13.29 23.23
CA VAL A 107 7.90 14.40 24.20
C VAL A 107 7.25 15.65 23.57
N ASN A 108 7.51 15.91 22.29
CA ASN A 108 7.05 17.14 21.63
C ASN A 108 5.67 17.01 20.96
N ASP A 109 5.16 15.80 20.72
CA ASP A 109 3.90 15.59 20.03
C ASP A 109 2.91 14.77 20.87
N ARG A 110 1.91 15.47 21.44
CA ARG A 110 0.82 14.86 22.22
C ARG A 110 0.02 13.84 21.42
N MET A 111 -0.07 13.98 20.08
CA MET A 111 -0.82 13.08 19.23
C MET A 111 -0.11 11.72 19.11
N ILE A 112 1.22 11.73 18.94
CA ILE A 112 2.03 10.50 18.88
C ILE A 112 2.00 9.75 20.23
N PHE A 113 2.03 10.48 21.35
CA PHE A 113 1.86 9.88 22.67
C PHE A 113 0.48 9.20 22.84
N SER A 114 -0.60 9.88 22.42
CA SER A 114 -1.95 9.33 22.46
C SER A 114 -2.12 8.09 21.57
N LEU A 115 -1.53 8.11 20.37
CA LEU A 115 -1.59 6.98 19.43
C LEU A 115 -0.75 5.79 19.91
N GLY A 116 0.42 6.06 20.51
CA GLY A 116 1.26 5.05 21.15
C GLY A 116 0.54 4.32 22.28
N ASN A 117 -0.16 5.05 23.15
CA ASN A 117 -0.98 4.45 24.21
C ASN A 117 -2.17 3.65 23.66
N LEU A 118 -2.79 4.09 22.56
CA LEU A 118 -3.89 3.36 21.90
C LEU A 118 -3.43 2.03 21.30
N LEU A 119 -2.22 2.00 20.71
CA LEU A 119 -1.62 0.78 20.17
C LEU A 119 -1.05 -0.13 21.25
N HIS A 120 -0.61 0.41 22.39
CA HIS A 120 -0.10 -0.37 23.52
C HIS A 120 -1.23 -0.99 24.37
N THR A 121 -2.41 -0.39 24.40
CA THR A 121 -3.60 -0.90 25.12
C THR A 121 -4.32 -2.02 24.35
N LYS A 122 -4.23 -2.02 23.02
CA LYS A 122 -4.56 -3.18 22.21
C LYS A 122 -3.35 -4.11 22.13
N LYS A 123 -3.26 -5.11 23.01
CA LYS A 123 -2.42 -6.29 22.79
C LYS A 123 -2.72 -6.83 21.37
N LEU A 124 -1.89 -6.49 20.39
CA LEU A 124 -1.65 -7.37 19.26
C LEU A 124 -0.97 -8.59 19.86
N SER A 125 -1.73 -9.67 19.99
CA SER A 125 -1.21 -10.93 20.49
C SER A 125 -0.08 -11.37 19.56
N THR A 126 1.13 -11.44 20.10
CA THR A 126 2.32 -11.95 19.43
C THR A 126 2.23 -13.46 19.10
N SER A 127 1.09 -14.10 19.36
CA SER A 127 0.79 -15.48 18.94
C SER A 127 0.52 -15.64 17.44
N ASP A 128 0.18 -14.56 16.72
CA ASP A 128 -0.26 -14.65 15.32
C ASP A 128 0.85 -14.36 14.31
N ILE A 129 2.03 -13.95 14.78
CA ILE A 129 3.23 -13.80 13.95
C ILE A 129 3.96 -15.14 13.99
N ARG A 130 3.54 -16.07 13.12
CA ARG A 130 4.25 -17.33 12.90
C ARG A 130 5.68 -16.99 12.46
N ALA A 131 6.67 -17.38 13.27
CA ALA A 131 8.08 -17.16 12.98
C ALA A 131 8.44 -17.73 11.59
N PRO A 132 9.31 -17.07 10.80
CA PRO A 132 9.81 -17.65 9.56
C PRO A 132 10.54 -18.96 9.87
N GLN A 133 10.15 -20.04 9.19
CA GLN A 133 10.87 -21.30 9.28
C GLN A 133 12.30 -21.11 8.76
N PRO A 134 13.32 -21.66 9.45
CA PRO A 134 14.70 -21.57 8.96
C PRO A 134 14.83 -22.36 7.65
N LEU A 135 15.56 -21.79 6.69
CA LEU A 135 15.98 -22.51 5.49
C LEU A 135 16.79 -23.75 5.93
N ILE A 136 16.35 -24.92 5.48
CA ILE A 136 17.16 -26.14 5.48
C ILE A 136 18.05 -26.06 4.24
N GLU A 137 19.35 -26.32 4.43
CA GLU A 137 20.38 -26.45 3.38
C GLU A 137 20.02 -27.44 2.27
#